data_AF-A0A660UI46-F1
#
_entry.id   AF-A0A660UI46-F1
#
_cell.length_a   1.000
_cell.length_b   1.000
_cell.length_c   1.000
_cell.angle_alpha   90.00
_cell.angle_beta   90.00
_cell.angle_gamma   90.00
#
_symmetry.space_group_name_H-M   'P 1'
#
loop_
_entity.id
_entity.type
_entity.pdbx_description
1 polymer ?
#
loop_
_entity_poly.entity_id
_entity_poly.type
_entity_poly.pdbx_seq_one_letter_code
_entity_poly.pdbx_strand_id
1 'polypeptide(L)' 'MKYAISRSINGISLNGKDFLLTVKGDVMTFDSKAAAISFAAKIATGKDGSNIDPEEFGINICQIDDEKITHC' A
#
# COMPACT_ATOMS: atom_id res chain seq x y z
N MET A 1 -10.98 7.18 -8.05
CA MET A 1 -9.89 6.18 -8.04
C MET A 1 -8.68 6.72 -7.30
N LYS A 2 -8.35 6.08 -6.18
CA LYS A 2 -7.14 6.30 -5.39
C LYS A 2 -6.46 4.97 -5.11
N TYR A 3 -5.21 4.99 -4.69
CA TYR A 3 -4.44 3.80 -4.33
C TYR A 3 -3.99 3.89 -2.88
N ALA A 4 -3.94 2.78 -2.16
CA ALA A 4 -3.40 2.71 -0.82
C ALA A 4 -2.42 1.55 -0.69
N ILE A 5 -1.52 1.67 0.28
CA ILE A 5 -0.53 0.66 0.59
C ILE A 5 -1.06 -0.14 1.77
N SER A 6 -1.07 -1.47 1.66
CA SER A 6 -1.39 -2.36 2.77
C SER A 6 -0.35 -3.45 2.94
N ARG A 7 -0.34 -4.07 4.12
CA ARG A 7 0.44 -5.29 4.39
C ARG A 7 -0.45 -6.39 4.94
N SER A 8 -0.10 -7.62 4.60
CA SER A 8 -0.70 -8.81 5.21
C SER A 8 -0.04 -9.04 6.57
N ILE A 9 -0.85 -9.18 7.63
CA ILE A 9 -0.33 -9.50 8.96
C ILE A 9 -0.07 -11.01 9.01
N ASN A 10 1.21 -11.41 8.99
CA ASN A 10 1.70 -12.75 9.36
C ASN A 10 0.92 -13.96 8.83
N GLY A 11 0.48 -13.97 7.57
CA GLY A 11 -0.15 -15.16 6.95
C GLY A 11 -1.46 -15.62 7.60
N ILE A 12 -1.99 -14.88 8.57
CA ILE A 12 -3.26 -15.14 9.26
C ILE A 12 -4.17 -13.96 8.96
N SER A 13 -4.67 -13.87 7.73
CA SER A 13 -5.72 -12.90 7.44
C SER A 13 -6.85 -13.55 6.67
N LEU A 14 -7.72 -14.22 7.42
CA LEU A 14 -9.16 -14.12 7.17
C LEU A 14 -9.53 -12.63 7.38
N ASN A 15 -9.44 -11.84 6.31
CA ASN A 15 -9.90 -10.44 6.18
C ASN A 15 -9.11 -9.30 6.87
N GLY A 16 -7.92 -9.54 7.45
CA GLY A 16 -7.07 -8.47 7.99
C GLY A 16 -6.04 -7.91 7.00
N LYS A 17 -6.22 -6.67 6.52
CA LYS A 17 -5.20 -5.89 5.79
C LYS A 17 -4.87 -4.66 6.64
N ASP A 18 -3.59 -4.46 6.99
CA ASP A 18 -3.14 -3.25 7.67
C ASP A 18 -2.78 -2.19 6.63
N PHE A 19 -3.42 -1.02 6.72
CA PHE A 19 -3.19 0.09 5.80
C PHE A 19 -2.15 1.06 6.34
N LEU A 20 -1.36 1.62 5.44
CA LEU A 20 -0.50 2.75 5.75
C LEU A 20 -1.37 3.96 6.11
N LEU A 21 -1.11 4.55 7.27
CA LEU A 21 -1.84 5.73 7.77
C LEU A 21 -1.00 7.01 7.64
N THR A 22 -1.69 8.13 7.49
CA THR A 22 -1.12 9.47 7.64
C THR A 22 -0.89 9.80 9.11
N VAL A 23 -0.16 10.88 9.39
CA VAL A 23 0.04 11.39 10.76
C VAL A 23 -1.25 11.73 11.50
N LYS A 24 -2.36 11.92 10.78
CA LYS A 24 -3.69 12.19 11.36
C LYS A 24 -4.47 10.92 11.67
N GLY A 25 -3.95 9.75 11.30
CA GLY A 25 -4.63 8.46 11.45
C GLY A 25 -5.50 8.05 10.26
N ASP A 26 -5.64 8.90 9.24
CA ASP A 26 -6.37 8.56 8.01
C ASP A 26 -5.58 7.61 7.12
N VAL A 27 -6.25 6.77 6.31
CA VAL A 27 -5.57 5.93 5.31
C VAL A 27 -4.83 6.82 4.31
N MET A 28 -3.52 6.57 4.15
CA MET A 28 -2.71 7.27 3.16
C MET A 28 -3.09 6.78 1.76
N THR A 29 -3.50 7.74 0.93
CA THR A 29 -3.91 7.49 -0.45
C THR A 29 -3.02 8.20 -1.46
N PHE A 30 -2.86 7.60 -2.64
CA PHE A 30 -2.09 8.12 -3.77
C PHE A 30 -2.99 8.27 -5.00
N ASP A 31 -2.75 9.31 -5.80
CA ASP A 31 -3.54 9.57 -7.02
C ASP A 31 -3.20 8.61 -8.17
N SER A 32 -2.08 7.88 -8.08
CA SER A 32 -1.69 6.90 -9.10
C SER A 32 -1.03 5.66 -8.50
N LYS A 33 -1.17 4.53 -9.19
CA LYS A 33 -0.52 3.26 -8.83
C LYS A 33 1.00 3.42 -8.81
N ALA A 34 1.56 4.15 -9.76
CA ALA A 34 3.00 4.40 -9.86
C ALA A 34 3.55 5.17 -8.65
N ALA A 35 2.81 6.18 -8.15
CA ALA A 35 3.19 6.90 -6.94
C ALA A 35 3.16 5.98 -5.70
N ALA A 36 2.13 5.13 -5.58
CA ALA A 36 2.02 4.16 -4.50
C ALA A 36 3.17 3.13 -4.53
N ILE A 37 3.53 2.61 -5.71
CA ILE A 37 4.67 1.69 -5.88
C ILE A 37 6.00 2.36 -5.53
N SER A 38 6.24 3.57 -6.04
CA SER A 38 7.47 4.32 -5.73
C SER A 38 7.62 4.56 -4.23
N PHE A 39 6.52 4.91 -3.55
CA PHE A 39 6.52 5.10 -2.11
C PHE A 39 6.70 3.78 -1.34
N ALA A 40 6.04 2.70 -1.77
CA ALA A 40 6.22 1.36 -1.21
C ALA A 40 7.67 0.90 -1.34
N ALA A 41 8.30 1.15 -2.50
CA ALA A 41 9.70 0.84 -2.74
C ALA A 41 10.63 1.60 -1.80
N LYS A 42 10.36 2.90 -1.59
CA LYS A 42 11.09 3.71 -0.62
C LYS A 42 10.96 3.16 0.80
N ILE A 43 9.77 2.73 1.24
CA ILE A 43 9.58 2.12 2.57
C ILE A 43 10.35 0.80 2.68
N ALA A 44 10.30 -0.03 1.65
CA ALA A 44 10.90 -1.36 1.66
C ALA A 44 12.44 -1.32 1.64
N THR A 45 13.05 -0.41 0.87
CA THR A 45 14.51 -0.40 0.65
C THR A 45 15.23 0.81 1.27
N GLY A 46 14.48 1.82 1.71
CA GLY A 46 15.03 3.11 2.13
C GLY A 46 15.58 3.97 0.98
N LYS A 47 15.41 3.55 -0.29
CA LYS A 47 15.96 4.24 -1.47
C LYS A 47 14.86 4.67 -2.45
N ASP A 48 14.89 5.94 -2.83
CA ASP A 48 14.01 6.48 -3.88
C ASP A 48 14.30 5.84 -5.25
N GLY A 49 13.25 5.53 -6.01
CA GLY A 49 13.37 5.04 -7.39
C GLY A 49 13.83 3.58 -7.54
N SER A 50 13.80 2.79 -6.46
CA SER A 50 14.10 1.35 -6.54
C SER A 50 13.02 0.63 -7.34
N ASN A 51 13.39 -0.02 -8.45
CA ASN A 51 12.47 -0.89 -9.19
C ASN A 51 12.42 -2.26 -8.49
N ILE A 52 11.56 -2.38 -7.47
CA ILE A 52 11.34 -3.62 -6.74
C ILE A 52 9.91 -4.10 -6.96
N ASP A 53 9.69 -5.39 -6.74
CA ASP A 53 8.36 -5.94 -6.57
C ASP A 53 7.91 -5.74 -5.10
N PRO A 54 6.88 -4.93 -4.82
CA PRO A 54 6.39 -4.72 -3.45
C PRO A 54 5.89 -6.01 -2.79
N GLU A 55 5.42 -6.99 -3.57
CA GLU A 55 4.87 -8.25 -3.05
C GLU A 55 5.94 -9.10 -2.37
N GLU A 56 7.21 -9.04 -2.82
CA GLU A 56 8.35 -9.69 -2.17
C GLU A 56 8.57 -9.21 -0.73
N PHE A 57 8.08 -8.00 -0.41
CA PHE A 57 8.16 -7.37 0.91
C PHE A 57 6.83 -7.44 1.68
N GLY A 58 5.89 -8.26 1.21
CA GLY A 58 4.56 -8.42 1.76
C GLY A 58 3.71 -7.15 1.67
N ILE A 59 4.04 -6.25 0.74
CA ILE A 59 3.33 -4.99 0.51
C ILE A 59 2.37 -5.16 -0.67
N ASN A 60 1.10 -4.83 -0.45
CA ASN A 60 0.06 -4.86 -1.47
C ASN A 60 -0.36 -3.43 -1.82
N ILE A 61 -0.63 -3.19 -3.11
CA ILE A 61 -1.20 -1.91 -3.59
C ILE A 61 -2.68 -2.11 -3.84
N CYS A 62 -3.52 -1.49 -3.02
CA CYS A 62 -4.97 -1.54 -3.11
C CYS A 62 -5.52 -0.37 -3.92
N GLN A 63 -6.50 -0.62 -4.78
CA GLN A 63 -7.36 0.42 -5.36
C GLN A 63 -8.52 0.72 -4.40
N ILE A 64 -8.80 2.01 -4.21
CA ILE A 64 -9.88 2.55 -3.38
C ILE A 64 -10.75 3.47 -4.23
N ASP A 65 -12.05 3.25 -4.20
CA ASP A 65 -13.08 4.11 -4.80
C ASP A 65 -14.09 4.52 -3.73
N ASP A 66 -14.33 5.83 -3.59
CA ASP A 66 -15.28 6.41 -2.61
C ASP A 66 -15.24 5.73 -1.23
N GLU A 67 -14.04 5.60 -0.67
CA GLU A 67 -13.74 5.01 0.65
C GLU A 67 -13.96 3.49 0.77
N LYS A 68 -14.27 2.80 -0.33
CA LYS A 68 -14.33 1.34 -0.40
C LYS A 68 -13.12 0.79 -1.12
N ILE A 69 -12.48 -0.22 -0.52
CA ILE A 69 -11.41 -0.97 -1.17
C ILE A 69 -12.04 -1.85 -2.26
N THR A 70 -11.70 -1.60 -3.52
CA THR A 70 -12.28 -2.30 -4.66
C THR A 70 -11.40 -3.45 -5.15
N HIS A 71 -10.07 -3.34 -4.98
CA HIS A 71 -9.14 -4.37 -5.42
C HIS A 71 -7.82 -4.32 -4.66
N CYS A 72 -7.37 -5.44 -4.09
CA CYS A 72 -5.98 -5.79 -3.83
C CYS A 72 -5.90 -7.33 -3.79
#